data_AF-A0A967L367-F1
#
_entry.id   AF-A0A967L367-F1
#
_cell.length_a   1.000
_cell.length_b   1.000
_cell.length_c   1.000
_cell.angle_alpha   90.00
_cell.angle_beta   90.00
_cell.angle_gamma   90.00
#
_symmetry.space_group_name_H-M   'P 1'
#
loop_
_entity.id
_entity.type
_entity.pdbx_description
1 polymer ?
#
loop_
_entity_poly.entity_id
_entity_poly.type
_entity_poly.pdbx_seq_one_letter_code
_entity_poly.pdbx_strand_id
1 'polypeptide(L)' 'MTLTIERPAALGRSIAHRDGMAVLVARGLPGEVVTAAVERVQPRFALATVVQVEQP' A
#
# COMPACT_ATOMS: atom_id res chain seq x y z
N MET A 1 -9.35 -0.92 -1.13
CA MET A 1 -9.27 0.43 -0.53
C MET A 1 -8.35 1.29 -1.38
N THR A 2 -8.60 2.59 -1.48
CA THR A 2 -7.73 3.51 -2.23
C THR A 2 -6.60 4.02 -1.34
N LEU A 3 -5.37 3.97 -1.84
CA LEU A 3 -4.14 4.38 -1.16
C LEU A 3 -3.27 5.23 -2.09
N THR A 4 -2.54 6.18 -1.53
CA THR A 4 -1.43 6.85 -2.21
C THR A 4 -0.14 6.21 -1.73
N ILE A 5 0.67 5.73 -2.68
CA ILE A 5 1.95 5.12 -2.35
C ILE A 5 2.98 6.23 -2.07
N GLU A 6 3.56 6.21 -0.88
CA GLU A 6 4.41 7.30 -0.39
C GLU A 6 5.88 7.06 -0.71
N ARG A 7 6.37 5.85 -0.42
CA ARG A 7 7.80 5.53 -0.49
C ARG A 7 8.07 4.03 -0.58
N PRO A 8 9.20 3.61 -1.14
CA PRO A 8 9.57 2.20 -1.16
C PRO A 8 9.86 1.68 0.24
N ALA A 9 9.69 0.37 0.41
CA ALA A 9 10.02 -0.38 1.60
C ALA A 9 10.89 -1.61 1.25
N ALA A 10 10.96 -2.59 2.15
CA ALA A 10 11.68 -3.83 1.91
C ALA A 10 10.83 -4.85 1.13
N LEU A 11 11.51 -5.84 0.52
CA LEU A 11 10.89 -7.05 -0.06
C LEU A 11 9.87 -6.78 -1.17
N GLY A 12 10.14 -5.80 -2.05
CA GLY A 12 9.26 -5.49 -3.18
C GLY A 12 7.92 -4.87 -2.79
N ARG A 13 7.84 -4.30 -1.58
CA ARG A 13 6.68 -3.54 -1.10
C ARG A 13 6.99 -2.05 -0.99
N SER A 14 5.93 -1.27 -0.94
CA SER A 14 5.95 0.16 -0.68
C SER A 14 5.03 0.50 0.50
N ILE A 15 5.21 1.67 1.10
CA ILE A 15 4.41 2.13 2.24
C ILE A 15 3.36 3.12 1.73
N ALA A 16 2.15 2.97 2.26
CA ALA A 16 1.10 3.98 2.29
C ALA A 16 0.56 4.08 3.72
N HIS A 17 -0.06 5.20 4.08
CA HIS A 17 -0.80 5.32 5.33
C HIS A 17 -2.29 5.42 5.10
N ARG A 18 -3.05 4.77 5.99
CA ARG A 18 -4.49 4.91 6.07
C ARG A 18 -4.90 5.01 7.52
N ASP A 19 -5.61 6.08 7.87
CA ASP A 19 -6.14 6.30 9.21
C ASP A 19 -5.04 6.20 10.30
N GLY A 20 -3.84 6.70 10.01
CA GLY A 20 -2.67 6.65 10.89
C GLY A 20 -1.94 5.30 10.97
N MET A 21 -2.45 4.26 10.30
CA MET A 21 -1.83 2.94 10.24
C MET A 21 -1.00 2.77 8.96
N ALA A 22 0.19 2.21 9.10
CA ALA A 22 1.03 1.86 7.95
C ALA A 22 0.43 0.66 7.18
N VAL A 23 0.41 0.76 5.86
CA VAL A 23 -0.01 -0.30 4.95
C VAL A 23 1.17 -0.62 4.02
N LEU A 24 1.67 -1.85 4.10
CA LEU A 24 2.72 -2.37 3.23
C LEU A 24 2.07 -2.94 1.98
N VAL A 25 2.16 -2.20 0.89
CA VAL A 25 1.51 -2.52 -0.39
C VAL A 25 2.51 -3.19 -1.33
N ALA A 26 2.22 -4.41 -1.77
CA ALA A 26 3.00 -5.06 -2.82
C ALA A 26 2.65 -4.51 -4.21
N ARG A 27 3.67 -4.35 -5.07
CA ARG A 27 3.55 -3.88 -6.46
C ARG A 27 3.00 -2.44 -6.62
N GLY A 28 3.18 -1.58 -5.63
CA GLY A 28 2.90 -0.14 -5.76
C GLY A 28 4.20 0.66 -5.87
N LEU A 29 4.25 1.65 -6.74
CA LEU A 29 5.37 2.56 -6.92
C LEU A 29 5.08 3.92 -6.25
N PRO A 30 6.09 4.60 -5.70
CA PRO A 30 5.91 5.93 -5.10
C PRO A 30 5.26 6.92 -6.06
N GLY A 31 4.26 7.66 -5.58
CA GLY A 31 3.48 8.62 -6.37
C GLY A 31 2.14 8.06 -6.85
N GLU A 32 2.01 6.74 -7.01
CA GLU A 32 0.79 6.13 -7.53
C GLU A 32 -0.39 6.29 -6.57
N VAL A 33 -1.58 6.49 -7.16
CA VAL A 33 -2.86 6.26 -6.48
C VAL A 33 -3.38 4.90 -6.93
N VAL A 34 -3.58 3.99 -5.97
CA VAL A 34 -3.92 2.60 -6.25
C VAL A 34 -5.17 2.17 -5.49
N THR A 35 -5.94 1.27 -6.09
CA THR A 35 -6.84 0.41 -5.35
C THR A 35 -6.07 -0.83 -4.90
N ALA A 36 -6.07 -1.09 -3.60
CA ALA A 36 -5.38 -2.22 -2.98
C ALA A 36 -6.36 -3.12 -2.20
N ALA A 37 -6.11 -4.43 -2.24
CA ALA A 37 -6.82 -5.42 -1.44
C ALA A 37 -5.97 -5.79 -0.21
N VAL A 38 -6.58 -5.77 0.99
CA VAL A 38 -5.90 -6.18 2.22
C VAL A 38 -5.75 -7.69 2.22
N GLU A 39 -4.53 -8.15 2.41
CA GLU A 39 -4.19 -9.57 2.53
C GLU A 39 -4.24 -10.03 3.99
N ARG A 40 -3.73 -9.19 4.89
CA ARG A 40 -3.62 -9.48 6.32
C ARG A 40 -3.50 -8.20 7.13
N VAL A 41 -4.13 -8.16 8.30
CA VAL A 41 -3.94 -7.08 9.27
C VAL A 41 -3.05 -7.60 10.42
N GLN A 42 -2.10 -6.78 10.85
CA GLN A 42 -1.20 -7.01 11.98
C GLN A 42 -1.46 -5.94 13.06
N PRO A 43 -0.97 -6.12 14.30
CA PRO A 43 -1.22 -5.14 15.37
C PRO A 43 -0.72 -3.72 15.10
N ARG A 44 0.26 -3.53 14.20
CA ARG A 44 0.89 -2.23 13.91
C ARG A 44 0.81 -1.80 12.45
N PHE A 45 0.38 -2.68 11.55
CA PHE A 45 0.35 -2.42 10.11
C PHE A 45 -0.59 -3.39 9.39
N ALA A 46 -0.91 -3.10 8.13
CA ALA A 46 -1.59 -4.05 7.25
C ALA A 46 -0.70 -4.43 6.06
N LEU A 47 -0.88 -5.64 5.55
CA LEU A 47 -0.36 -6.08 4.25
C LEU A 47 -1.47 -5.93 3.22
N ALA A 48 -1.14 -5.35 2.08
CA ALA A 48 -2.05 -5.23 0.95
C ALA A 48 -1.31 -5.48 -0.36
N THR A 49 -2.06 -5.73 -1.43
CA THR A 49 -1.53 -5.86 -2.79
C THR A 49 -2.32 -4.95 -3.72
N VAL A 50 -1.62 -4.27 -4.64
CA VAL A 50 -2.27 -3.48 -5.70
C VAL A 50 -3.12 -4.40 -6.57
N VAL A 51 -4.40 -4.04 -6.70
CA VAL A 51 -5.34 -4.65 -7.65
C VAL A 51 -5.52 -3.80 -8.89
N GLN A 52 -5.45 -2.47 -8.76
CA GLN A 52 -5.56 -1.53 -9.86
C GLN A 52 -4.77 -0.25 -9.56
N VAL A 53 -4.08 0.28 -10.57
CA VAL A 53 -3.49 1.63 -10.52
C VAL A 53 -4.51 2.59 -11.10
N GLU A 54 -4.97 3.54 -10.29
CA GLU A 54 -5.94 4.56 -10.71
C GLU A 54 -5.21 5.75 -11.36
N GLN A 55 -4.05 6.11 -10.80
CA GLN A 55 -3.21 7.20 -11.30
C GLN A 55 -1.73 6.81 -11.15
N PRO A 56 -0.92 6.93 -12.21
CA PRO A 56 0.52 6.70 -12.16
C PRO A 56 1.28 7.85 -11.49
#